data_AF-A0A1S9DZU2-F1
#
_entry.id   AF-A0A1S9DZU2-F1
#
_cell.length_a   1.000
_cell.length_b   1.000
_cell.length_c   1.000
_cell.angle_alpha   90.00
_cell.angle_beta   90.00
_cell.angle_gamma   90.00
#
_symmetry.space_group_name_H-M   'P 1'
#
loop_
_entity.id
_entity.type
_entity.pdbx_description
1 polymer ?
#
loop_
_entity_poly.entity_id
_entity_poly.type
_entity_poly.pdbx_seq_one_letter_code
_entity_poly.pdbx_strand_id
1 'polypeptide(L)'
;MLLLTFLVTCYAAGLPVFPNQAVLRPSLALPGDNSHRYSLPMFDLQPWERVDEIRLARKGYLYGSPLLGNTSFFPTGALGDAMVARDRAQWFRDVGYVTSNVYHELDQAAAALMKVRGSIQSLSSYEVLYKDQWVSTIPDGVAPGMLTNWTQDLLFSMERLSINPYVVRRLHPSNDHLPLDVDDHVMRDLAGGRTLAVLHQEGRLFLANHSYQAAYPKTPGRWTAACTAYFFIHPRSGDFLPLAIKTNMGSDFTYTALDDANDWLFAKMAFNMNDLFHSQLYHLANTHDVAEPIHQAALRTMSARHPVRGYLDRLMNQAYAVRPVGEEFLFNEGGFYDSSFALPNWAGKKFTTDAYWEHAGHFRATDFYRDLATRGLLNCSYGPLLRSFPFYDTVAPMVKAIEDFTSVFVETYYPESGLMGDDHELQDWIREHLFHRPAFLPGILGMIPDISPVIHAVLLRVHVGNIARGVGIPSPERGADRVLVQEAIQV
;
A
#
# COMPACT_ATOMS: atom_id res chain seq x y z
N MET A 1 -22.97 19.43 -20.84
CA MET A 1 -24.05 18.57 -21.35
C MET A 1 -23.55 17.33 -22.13
N LEU A 2 -22.30 16.88 -21.89
CA LEU A 2 -21.74 15.63 -22.43
C LEU A 2 -21.44 14.56 -21.35
N LEU A 3 -21.43 14.94 -20.07
CA LEU A 3 -21.24 13.99 -18.95
C LEU A 3 -22.50 13.16 -18.63
N LEU A 4 -23.69 13.63 -19.03
CA LEU A 4 -24.95 12.95 -18.72
C LEU A 4 -25.30 11.86 -19.75
N THR A 5 -24.77 11.98 -20.97
CA THR A 5 -25.05 11.02 -22.05
C THR A 5 -24.25 9.73 -21.90
N PHE A 6 -23.12 9.75 -21.18
CA PHE A 6 -22.29 8.56 -20.93
C PHE A 6 -22.85 7.69 -19.80
N LEU A 7 -23.50 8.29 -18.79
CA LEU A 7 -24.12 7.57 -17.68
C LEU A 7 -25.43 6.87 -18.05
N VAL A 8 -26.14 7.36 -19.08
CA VAL A 8 -27.43 6.79 -19.52
C VAL A 8 -27.26 5.69 -20.59
N THR A 9 -26.18 5.69 -21.38
CA THR A 9 -25.97 4.68 -22.44
C THR A 9 -25.37 3.35 -21.95
N CYS A 10 -24.69 3.32 -20.80
CA CYS A 10 -24.27 2.05 -20.18
C CYS A 10 -25.42 1.27 -19.53
N TYR A 11 -26.63 1.87 -19.43
CA TYR A 11 -27.80 1.25 -18.81
C TYR A 11 -28.52 0.20 -19.71
N ALA A 12 -28.03 -0.03 -20.94
CA ALA A 12 -28.71 -0.87 -21.93
C ALA A 12 -27.93 -2.10 -22.44
N ALA A 13 -26.77 -2.44 -21.85
CA ALA A 13 -26.01 -3.62 -22.24
C ALA A 13 -25.71 -4.52 -21.03
N GLY A 14 -26.51 -5.57 -20.87
CA GLY A 14 -26.14 -6.82 -20.20
C GLY A 14 -25.91 -6.73 -18.70
N LEU A 15 -26.98 -6.92 -17.90
CA LEU A 15 -26.84 -7.54 -16.59
C LEU A 15 -26.05 -8.87 -16.78
N PRO A 16 -24.94 -9.11 -16.08
CA PRO A 16 -24.35 -10.43 -16.05
C PRO A 16 -25.37 -11.35 -15.36
N VAL A 17 -26.00 -12.21 -16.17
CA VAL A 17 -26.73 -13.37 -15.66
C VAL A 17 -25.69 -14.23 -14.97
N PHE A 18 -25.71 -14.24 -13.63
CA PHE A 18 -24.89 -15.14 -12.83
C PHE A 18 -25.18 -16.58 -13.28
N PRO A 19 -24.23 -17.30 -13.91
CA PRO A 19 -24.43 -18.72 -14.08
C PRO A 19 -24.39 -19.33 -12.69
N ASN A 20 -25.47 -20.01 -12.33
CA ASN A 20 -25.57 -20.83 -11.13
C ASN A 20 -24.62 -22.02 -11.30
N GLN A 21 -23.30 -21.77 -11.25
CA GLN A 21 -22.31 -22.83 -11.21
C GLN A 21 -22.40 -23.44 -9.82
N ALA A 22 -22.83 -24.69 -9.80
CA ALA A 22 -22.79 -25.52 -8.61
C ALA A 22 -21.37 -25.45 -8.03
N VAL A 23 -21.23 -24.72 -6.92
CA VAL A 23 -20.06 -24.77 -6.06
C VAL A 23 -19.92 -26.22 -5.66
N LEU A 24 -18.88 -26.89 -6.19
CA LEU A 24 -18.38 -28.11 -5.56
C LEU A 24 -18.03 -27.71 -4.13
N ARG A 25 -18.93 -28.02 -3.19
CA ARG A 25 -18.63 -27.90 -1.77
C ARG A 25 -17.36 -28.71 -1.53
N PRO A 26 -16.27 -28.11 -1.03
CA PRO A 26 -15.19 -28.92 -0.51
C PRO A 26 -15.78 -29.75 0.62
N SER A 27 -15.92 -31.06 0.39
CA SER A 27 -16.28 -32.01 1.44
C SER A 27 -15.06 -32.27 2.31
N LEU A 28 -14.53 -31.22 2.92
CA LEU A 28 -13.50 -31.28 3.94
C LEU A 28 -13.88 -30.20 4.94
N ALA A 29 -14.54 -30.63 6.02
CA ALA A 29 -14.75 -29.80 7.18
C ALA A 29 -13.40 -29.21 7.60
N LEU A 30 -13.36 -27.89 7.84
CA LEU A 30 -12.27 -27.30 8.60
C LEU A 30 -12.21 -28.06 9.93
N PRO A 31 -11.04 -28.53 10.37
CA PRO A 31 -10.92 -29.22 11.65
C PRO A 31 -11.51 -28.35 12.77
N GLY A 32 -12.40 -28.93 13.58
CA GLY A 32 -12.95 -28.21 14.73
C GLY A 32 -11.86 -27.85 15.74
N ASP A 33 -12.11 -26.83 16.56
CA ASP A 33 -11.19 -26.24 17.55
C ASP A 33 -10.53 -27.23 18.53
N ASN A 34 -10.95 -28.49 18.54
CA ASN A 34 -10.49 -29.51 19.49
C ASN A 34 -9.57 -30.60 18.89
N SER A 35 -9.16 -30.56 17.61
CA SER A 35 -8.42 -31.69 17.00
C SER A 35 -7.01 -31.44 16.45
N HIS A 36 -6.44 -30.23 16.51
CA HIS A 36 -5.01 -30.05 16.22
C HIS A 36 -4.38 -29.01 17.16
N ARG A 37 -3.60 -29.45 18.17
CA ARG A 37 -2.65 -28.55 18.81
C ARG A 37 -1.53 -28.29 17.82
N TYR A 38 -1.30 -27.02 17.46
CA TYR A 38 -0.13 -26.65 16.69
C TYR A 38 1.12 -27.25 17.33
N SER A 39 1.97 -27.89 16.55
CA SER A 39 3.20 -28.54 17.03
C SER A 39 4.33 -28.38 16.03
N LEU A 40 5.55 -28.30 16.57
CA LEU A 40 6.75 -28.39 15.75
C LEU A 40 6.93 -29.83 15.24
N PRO A 41 7.58 -30.03 14.08
CA PRO A 41 7.65 -31.35 13.46
C PRO A 41 8.36 -32.41 14.32
N MET A 42 9.34 -32.03 15.16
CA MET A 42 10.02 -32.95 16.07
C MET A 42 9.16 -33.40 17.27
N PHE A 43 8.02 -32.74 17.52
CA PHE A 43 7.09 -33.04 18.60
C PHE A 43 5.74 -33.55 18.10
N ASP A 44 5.56 -33.73 16.79
CA ASP A 44 4.31 -34.20 16.22
C ASP A 44 4.12 -35.71 16.46
N LEU A 45 2.93 -36.09 16.92
CA LEU A 45 2.57 -37.49 17.19
C LEU A 45 2.25 -38.29 15.91
N GLN A 46 2.04 -37.60 14.78
CA GLN A 46 1.70 -38.17 13.47
C GLN A 46 2.68 -37.67 12.39
N PRO A 47 3.99 -37.96 12.49
CA PRO A 47 5.00 -37.42 11.60
C PRO A 47 4.87 -37.89 10.14
N TRP A 48 4.42 -39.13 9.92
CA TRP A 48 4.23 -39.65 8.55
C TRP A 48 3.08 -38.97 7.82
N GLU A 49 1.97 -38.72 8.52
CA GLU A 49 0.85 -37.95 7.97
C GLU A 49 1.27 -36.52 7.67
N ARG A 50 2.12 -35.93 8.51
CA ARG A 50 2.68 -34.59 8.33
C ARG A 50 3.54 -34.47 7.07
N VAL A 51 4.42 -35.44 6.85
CA VAL A 51 5.23 -35.50 5.64
C VAL A 51 4.37 -35.72 4.39
N ASP A 52 3.35 -36.58 4.45
CA ASP A 52 2.46 -36.81 3.31
C ASP A 52 1.59 -35.58 2.99
N GLU A 53 1.09 -34.89 4.02
CA GLU A 53 0.37 -33.62 3.90
C GLU A 53 1.20 -32.58 3.14
N ILE A 54 2.46 -32.36 3.55
CA ILE A 54 3.36 -31.41 2.88
C ILE A 54 3.65 -31.86 1.44
N ARG A 55 3.85 -33.17 1.21
CA ARG A 55 4.06 -33.72 -0.14
C ARG A 55 2.86 -33.46 -1.05
N LEU A 56 1.64 -33.59 -0.54
CA LEU A 56 0.41 -33.28 -1.27
C LEU A 56 0.26 -31.76 -1.48
N ALA A 57 0.58 -30.96 -0.46
CA ALA A 57 0.57 -29.51 -0.54
C ALA A 57 1.51 -29.00 -1.64
N ARG A 58 2.74 -29.53 -1.76
CA ARG A 58 3.70 -29.21 -2.84
C ARG A 58 3.18 -29.51 -4.25
N LYS A 59 2.30 -30.51 -4.39
CA LYS A 59 1.67 -30.86 -5.68
C LYS A 59 0.44 -30.01 -5.99
N GLY A 60 -0.28 -29.58 -4.95
CA GLY A 60 -1.53 -28.83 -5.09
C GLY A 60 -1.34 -27.31 -5.15
N TYR A 61 -0.35 -26.76 -4.43
CA TYR A 61 0.03 -25.36 -4.47
C TYR A 61 1.22 -25.18 -5.40
N LEU A 62 0.99 -24.67 -6.60
CA LEU A 62 2.01 -24.40 -7.59
C LEU A 62 2.25 -22.89 -7.71
N TYR A 63 3.46 -22.51 -8.11
CA TYR A 63 3.76 -21.12 -8.47
C TYR A 63 3.26 -20.85 -9.88
N GLY A 64 2.25 -19.99 -9.99
CA GLY A 64 1.69 -19.52 -11.26
C GLY A 64 2.24 -18.15 -11.66
N SER A 65 1.74 -17.63 -12.79
CA SER A 65 2.12 -16.32 -13.30
C SER A 65 1.77 -15.20 -12.31
N PRO A 66 2.59 -14.14 -12.21
CA PRO A 66 2.22 -12.91 -11.50
C PRO A 66 0.94 -12.28 -12.05
N LEU A 67 0.22 -11.56 -11.19
CA LEU A 67 -0.96 -10.75 -11.52
C LEU A 67 -0.68 -9.28 -11.15
N LEU A 68 -1.35 -8.34 -11.83
CA LEU A 68 -1.23 -6.88 -11.63
C LEU A 68 0.17 -6.29 -11.85
N GLY A 69 0.95 -6.94 -12.70
CA GLY A 69 2.34 -6.60 -12.97
C GLY A 69 3.23 -7.84 -12.89
N ASN A 70 4.48 -7.72 -13.35
CA ASN A 70 5.46 -8.79 -13.27
C ASN A 70 6.21 -8.74 -11.92
N THR A 71 5.51 -9.02 -10.81
CA THR A 71 6.04 -8.92 -9.45
C THR A 71 6.32 -10.28 -8.82
N SER A 72 5.43 -10.76 -7.94
CA SER A 72 5.52 -12.06 -7.29
C SER A 72 4.61 -13.08 -7.97
N PHE A 73 5.03 -14.36 -7.98
CA PHE A 73 4.18 -15.48 -8.40
C PHE A 73 2.83 -15.45 -7.66
N PHE A 74 1.77 -15.85 -8.34
CA PHE A 74 0.44 -16.04 -7.76
C PHE A 74 0.14 -17.55 -7.65
N PRO A 75 -0.55 -18.03 -6.60
CA PRO A 75 -0.76 -19.47 -6.45
C PRO A 75 -1.66 -20.03 -7.55
N THR A 76 -1.33 -21.23 -8.03
CA THR A 76 -2.17 -22.03 -8.94
C THR A 76 -2.11 -23.52 -8.58
N GLY A 77 -2.71 -24.39 -9.38
CA GLY A 77 -2.84 -25.82 -9.10
C GLY A 77 -4.07 -26.10 -8.23
N ALA A 78 -4.41 -27.38 -8.06
CA ALA A 78 -5.69 -27.77 -7.47
C ALA A 78 -5.98 -27.16 -6.08
N LEU A 79 -4.96 -27.00 -5.22
CA LEU A 79 -5.13 -26.35 -3.91
C LEU A 79 -4.97 -24.83 -3.99
N GLY A 80 -4.10 -24.32 -4.86
CA GLY A 80 -3.95 -22.87 -5.10
C GLY A 80 -5.23 -22.26 -5.64
N ASP A 81 -5.79 -22.83 -6.70
CA ASP A 81 -7.02 -22.36 -7.34
C ASP A 81 -8.22 -22.46 -6.37
N ALA A 82 -8.30 -23.53 -5.56
CA ALA A 82 -9.34 -23.68 -4.55
C ALA A 82 -9.24 -22.63 -3.43
N MET A 83 -8.02 -22.31 -2.98
CA MET A 83 -7.79 -21.25 -1.98
C MET A 83 -8.18 -19.88 -2.54
N VAL A 84 -7.80 -19.57 -3.78
CA VAL A 84 -8.17 -18.33 -4.46
C VAL A 84 -9.69 -18.21 -4.57
N ALA A 85 -10.38 -19.29 -4.99
CA ALA A 85 -11.83 -19.30 -5.08
C ALA A 85 -12.52 -19.10 -3.72
N ARG A 86 -12.01 -19.75 -2.65
CA ARG A 86 -12.50 -19.56 -1.27
C ARG A 86 -12.37 -18.11 -0.84
N ASP A 87 -11.18 -17.52 -1.00
CA ASP A 87 -10.88 -16.16 -0.55
C ASP A 87 -11.73 -15.15 -1.31
N ARG A 88 -11.87 -15.28 -2.64
CA ARG A 88 -12.77 -14.43 -3.45
C ARG A 88 -14.22 -14.53 -2.99
N ALA A 89 -14.71 -15.74 -2.76
CA ALA A 89 -16.10 -15.94 -2.32
C ALA A 89 -16.37 -15.33 -0.95
N GLN A 90 -15.40 -15.40 -0.02
CA GLN A 90 -15.50 -14.74 1.28
C GLN A 90 -15.44 -13.22 1.13
N TRP A 91 -14.50 -12.70 0.35
CA TRP A 91 -14.34 -11.28 0.10
C TRP A 91 -15.63 -10.64 -0.44
N PHE A 92 -16.26 -11.24 -1.46
CA PHE A 92 -17.53 -10.74 -2.00
C PHE A 92 -18.68 -10.72 -0.98
N ARG A 93 -18.69 -11.64 -0.01
CA ARG A 93 -19.67 -11.59 1.08
C ARG A 93 -19.40 -10.41 2.00
N ASP A 94 -18.13 -10.21 2.36
CA ASP A 94 -17.75 -9.19 3.34
C ASP A 94 -17.85 -7.77 2.79
N VAL A 95 -17.63 -7.57 1.48
CA VAL A 95 -17.83 -6.26 0.82
C VAL A 95 -19.27 -6.01 0.37
N GLY A 96 -20.15 -7.01 0.50
CA GLY A 96 -21.54 -6.94 0.04
C GLY A 96 -22.32 -5.75 0.62
N TYR A 97 -22.00 -5.34 1.86
CA TYR A 97 -22.64 -4.18 2.47
C TYR A 97 -22.29 -2.87 1.77
N VAL A 98 -21.07 -2.69 1.24
CA VAL A 98 -20.76 -1.47 0.48
C VAL A 98 -21.29 -1.54 -0.92
N THR A 99 -21.07 -2.64 -1.64
CA THR A 99 -21.54 -2.73 -3.03
C THR A 99 -23.06 -2.60 -3.14
N SER A 100 -23.80 -2.95 -2.09
CA SER A 100 -25.25 -2.75 -1.99
C SER A 100 -25.68 -1.30 -1.75
N ASN A 101 -24.81 -0.45 -1.19
CA ASN A 101 -25.14 0.93 -0.79
C ASN A 101 -24.49 1.99 -1.68
N VAL A 102 -23.29 1.74 -2.21
CA VAL A 102 -22.44 2.74 -2.87
C VAL A 102 -23.12 3.43 -4.05
N TYR A 103 -23.84 2.68 -4.89
CA TYR A 103 -24.52 3.25 -6.06
C TYR A 103 -25.71 4.12 -5.67
N HIS A 104 -26.44 3.73 -4.62
CA HIS A 104 -27.52 4.56 -4.10
C HIS A 104 -27.00 5.87 -3.51
N GLU A 105 -25.93 5.80 -2.72
CA GLU A 105 -25.30 6.99 -2.13
C GLU A 105 -24.61 7.86 -3.19
N LEU A 106 -24.08 7.27 -4.26
CA LEU A 106 -23.56 7.98 -5.43
C LEU A 106 -24.66 8.79 -6.11
N ASP A 107 -25.85 8.20 -6.33
CA ASP A 107 -27.00 8.92 -6.90
C ASP A 107 -27.45 10.09 -6.01
N GLN A 108 -27.42 9.89 -4.67
CA GLN A 108 -27.71 10.95 -3.71
C GLN A 108 -26.71 12.11 -3.80
N ALA A 109 -25.41 11.80 -3.80
CA ALA A 109 -24.34 12.79 -3.92
C ALA A 109 -24.41 13.52 -5.28
N ALA A 110 -24.68 12.79 -6.36
CA ALA A 110 -24.86 13.36 -7.69
C ALA A 110 -26.09 14.28 -7.74
N ALA A 111 -27.21 13.89 -7.12
CA ALA A 111 -28.40 14.74 -7.03
C ALA A 111 -28.14 16.00 -6.19
N ALA A 112 -27.41 15.90 -5.09
CA ALA A 112 -26.98 17.04 -4.29
C ALA A 112 -26.12 18.00 -5.11
N LEU A 113 -25.16 17.47 -5.88
CA LEU A 113 -24.34 18.24 -6.82
C LEU A 113 -25.20 18.91 -7.91
N MET A 114 -26.21 18.23 -8.45
CA MET A 114 -27.07 18.79 -9.49
C MET A 114 -27.97 19.93 -8.98
N LYS A 115 -28.37 19.91 -7.70
CA LYS A 115 -29.09 21.05 -7.09
C LYS A 115 -28.22 22.31 -7.05
N VAL A 116 -26.90 22.14 -6.97
CA VAL A 116 -25.91 23.22 -7.01
C VAL A 116 -25.22 23.33 -8.37
N ARG A 117 -25.70 22.67 -9.44
CA ARG A 117 -25.02 22.67 -10.76
C ARG A 117 -25.02 24.05 -11.44
N GLY A 118 -25.93 24.95 -11.08
CA GLY A 118 -25.86 26.37 -11.45
C GLY A 118 -24.80 27.16 -10.65
N SER A 119 -24.18 26.53 -9.63
CA SER A 119 -23.39 27.15 -8.57
C SER A 119 -22.09 26.40 -8.19
N ILE A 120 -21.55 25.47 -9.00
CA ILE A 120 -20.11 25.13 -8.91
C ILE A 120 -19.32 26.29 -9.53
N GLN A 121 -19.41 27.46 -8.89
CA GLN A 121 -18.71 28.68 -9.26
C GLN A 121 -17.41 28.83 -8.47
N SER A 122 -17.22 28.02 -7.43
CA SER A 122 -16.01 27.98 -6.61
C SER A 122 -15.62 26.55 -6.26
N LEU A 123 -14.35 26.36 -5.92
CA LEU A 123 -13.82 25.08 -5.46
C LEU A 123 -14.44 24.63 -4.13
N SER A 124 -14.89 25.56 -3.27
CA SER A 124 -15.59 25.23 -2.03
C SER A 124 -16.91 24.51 -2.26
N SER A 125 -17.55 24.67 -3.42
CA SER A 125 -18.80 23.96 -3.75
C SER A 125 -18.63 22.43 -3.83
N TYR A 126 -17.40 21.91 -3.95
CA TYR A 126 -17.14 20.46 -3.93
C TYR A 126 -17.44 19.82 -2.57
N GLU A 127 -17.56 20.60 -1.47
CA GLU A 127 -17.96 20.08 -0.15
C GLU A 127 -19.31 19.35 -0.20
N VAL A 128 -20.21 19.75 -1.09
CA VAL A 128 -21.54 19.12 -1.28
C VAL A 128 -21.47 17.64 -1.64
N LEU A 129 -20.36 17.20 -2.22
CA LEU A 129 -20.16 15.79 -2.57
C LEU A 129 -19.98 14.91 -1.33
N TYR A 130 -19.60 15.48 -0.20
CA TYR A 130 -19.21 14.73 1.00
C TYR A 130 -20.08 15.06 2.21
N LYS A 131 -20.55 16.30 2.33
CA LYS A 131 -21.35 16.75 3.46
C LYS A 131 -22.69 16.01 3.50
N ASP A 132 -22.93 15.33 4.63
CA ASP A 132 -24.13 14.51 4.87
C ASP A 132 -24.35 13.43 3.78
N GLN A 133 -23.28 13.03 3.09
CA GLN A 133 -23.28 11.94 2.08
C GLN A 133 -22.51 10.73 2.62
N TRP A 134 -22.63 9.59 1.94
CA TRP A 134 -21.85 8.37 2.19
C TRP A 134 -21.99 7.77 3.59
N VAL A 135 -23.09 8.01 4.29
CA VAL A 135 -23.28 7.62 5.71
C VAL A 135 -23.21 6.11 5.94
N SER A 136 -23.56 5.31 4.94
CA SER A 136 -23.51 3.84 5.02
C SER A 136 -22.16 3.30 4.55
N THR A 137 -21.64 3.89 3.48
CA THR A 137 -20.42 3.43 2.81
C THR A 137 -19.14 3.91 3.53
N ILE A 138 -19.16 5.13 4.07
CA ILE A 138 -18.09 5.79 4.83
C ILE A 138 -18.69 6.34 6.14
N PRO A 139 -19.03 5.47 7.12
CA PRO A 139 -19.75 5.88 8.33
C PRO A 139 -18.96 6.85 9.22
N ASP A 140 -17.63 6.84 9.14
CA ASP A 140 -16.75 7.76 9.88
C ASP A 140 -16.59 9.11 9.17
N GLY A 141 -17.15 9.24 7.97
CA GLY A 141 -17.06 10.43 7.13
C GLY A 141 -15.66 10.70 6.58
N VAL A 142 -15.51 11.87 5.95
CA VAL A 142 -14.21 12.38 5.51
C VAL A 142 -13.43 12.90 6.71
N ALA A 143 -12.11 12.71 6.70
CA ALA A 143 -11.21 13.20 7.75
C ALA A 143 -11.49 14.68 8.09
N PRO A 144 -11.79 15.01 9.37
CA PRO A 144 -12.08 16.38 9.77
C PRO A 144 -10.98 17.35 9.36
N GLY A 145 -11.39 18.51 8.83
CA GLY A 145 -10.48 19.54 8.33
C GLY A 145 -10.09 19.39 6.87
N MET A 146 -10.23 18.21 6.25
CA MET A 146 -9.86 18.03 4.82
C MET A 146 -10.71 18.91 3.89
N LEU A 147 -12.02 19.02 4.17
CA LEU A 147 -12.94 19.84 3.37
C LEU A 147 -12.86 21.34 3.67
N THR A 148 -12.28 21.75 4.81
CA THR A 148 -12.23 23.16 5.24
C THR A 148 -10.84 23.79 5.07
N ASN A 149 -9.78 22.98 5.13
CA ASN A 149 -8.39 23.43 5.23
C ASN A 149 -7.55 23.03 4.00
N TRP A 150 -8.16 22.51 2.94
CA TRP A 150 -7.49 22.00 1.72
C TRP A 150 -6.57 23.00 1.02
N THR A 151 -6.72 24.31 1.26
CA THR A 151 -5.81 25.34 0.73
C THR A 151 -4.54 25.52 1.55
N GLN A 152 -4.48 25.00 2.78
CA GLN A 152 -3.35 25.21 3.70
C GLN A 152 -2.10 24.45 3.27
N ASP A 153 -0.97 25.14 3.24
CA ASP A 153 0.34 24.55 2.93
C ASP A 153 0.81 23.55 3.98
N LEU A 154 0.50 23.80 5.24
CA LEU A 154 0.80 22.87 6.33
C LEU A 154 0.02 21.55 6.15
N LEU A 155 -1.24 21.60 5.73
CA LEU A 155 -2.00 20.38 5.45
C LEU A 155 -1.34 19.60 4.32
N PHE A 156 -1.11 20.24 3.16
CA PHE A 156 -0.50 19.62 1.98
C PHE A 156 0.86 18.94 2.26
N SER A 157 1.71 19.62 3.02
CA SER A 157 3.03 19.07 3.41
C SER A 157 2.92 17.94 4.42
N MET A 158 2.05 18.06 5.43
CA MET A 158 1.88 17.02 6.44
C MET A 158 1.26 15.73 5.90
N GLU A 159 0.53 15.76 4.77
CA GLU A 159 0.09 14.55 4.06
C GLU A 159 1.29 13.64 3.69
N ARG A 160 2.48 14.22 3.45
CA ARG A 160 3.72 13.48 3.14
C ARG A 160 4.33 12.78 4.35
N LEU A 161 3.85 13.11 5.55
CA LEU A 161 4.25 12.51 6.83
C LEU A 161 3.06 11.78 7.51
N SER A 162 1.95 11.60 6.78
CA SER A 162 0.75 10.94 7.27
C SER A 162 0.13 10.04 6.19
N ILE A 163 -0.65 10.59 5.27
CA ILE A 163 -1.43 9.85 4.25
C ILE A 163 -0.54 9.01 3.34
N ASN A 164 0.50 9.61 2.75
CA ASN A 164 1.50 8.89 1.97
C ASN A 164 2.91 9.20 2.46
N PRO A 165 3.41 8.42 3.43
CA PRO A 165 4.71 8.64 4.07
C PRO A 165 5.86 7.93 3.35
N TYR A 166 5.65 7.33 2.17
CA TYR A 166 6.63 6.45 1.51
C TYR A 166 7.44 7.13 0.39
N VAL A 167 7.15 8.41 0.09
CA VAL A 167 7.81 9.13 -1.02
C VAL A 167 8.86 10.11 -0.52
N VAL A 168 8.51 10.87 0.52
CA VAL A 168 9.37 11.97 0.98
C VAL A 168 10.66 11.45 1.60
N ARG A 169 11.77 12.09 1.28
CA ARG A 169 13.08 11.82 1.89
C ARG A 169 13.84 13.12 2.14
N ARG A 170 14.68 13.14 3.16
CA ARG A 170 15.60 14.26 3.43
C ARG A 170 16.77 14.21 2.46
N LEU A 171 17.21 15.36 1.98
CA LEU A 171 18.41 15.47 1.15
C LEU A 171 19.66 15.54 2.03
N HIS A 172 20.62 14.67 1.78
CA HIS A 172 21.90 14.65 2.47
C HIS A 172 22.78 15.82 1.99
N PRO A 173 23.37 16.63 2.89
CA PRO A 173 24.16 17.82 2.53
C PRO A 173 25.30 17.58 1.53
N SER A 174 25.89 16.38 1.55
CA SER A 174 27.07 16.05 0.73
C SER A 174 26.85 14.92 -0.29
N ASN A 175 25.76 14.14 -0.15
CA ASN A 175 25.56 12.93 -0.98
C ASN A 175 24.43 13.12 -2.00
N ASP A 176 23.56 14.12 -1.77
CA ASP A 176 22.50 14.47 -2.71
C ASP A 176 22.80 15.80 -3.37
N HIS A 177 22.44 15.91 -4.65
CA HIS A 177 22.41 17.17 -5.38
C HIS A 177 21.03 17.83 -5.24
N LEU A 178 20.93 19.10 -5.63
CA LEU A 178 19.66 19.84 -5.71
C LEU A 178 19.02 19.63 -7.09
N PRO A 179 17.96 18.82 -7.22
CA PRO A 179 17.36 18.51 -8.52
C PRO A 179 16.49 19.64 -9.11
N LEU A 180 16.09 20.62 -8.30
CA LEU A 180 15.37 21.81 -8.75
C LEU A 180 16.19 23.06 -8.38
N ASP A 181 16.27 23.98 -9.32
CA ASP A 181 16.72 25.35 -9.08
C ASP A 181 15.50 26.22 -8.74
N VAL A 182 15.63 27.06 -7.72
CA VAL A 182 14.62 28.05 -7.35
C VAL A 182 15.33 29.36 -7.02
N ASP A 183 14.77 30.49 -7.46
CA ASP A 183 15.37 31.80 -7.31
C ASP A 183 15.67 32.14 -5.84
N ASP A 184 16.89 32.64 -5.59
CA ASP A 184 17.40 32.92 -4.25
C ASP A 184 16.59 34.01 -3.52
N HIS A 185 15.99 34.97 -4.23
CA HIS A 185 15.10 35.96 -3.65
C HIS A 185 13.83 35.30 -3.14
N VAL A 186 13.20 34.46 -3.97
CA VAL A 186 11.98 33.70 -3.60
C VAL A 186 12.27 32.80 -2.39
N MET A 187 13.42 32.12 -2.37
CA MET A 187 13.83 31.29 -1.24
C MET A 187 14.02 32.10 0.04
N ARG A 188 14.64 33.28 -0.02
CA ARG A 188 14.84 34.12 1.17
C ARG A 188 13.51 34.59 1.76
N ASP A 189 12.53 34.90 0.93
CA ASP A 189 11.20 35.33 1.41
C ASP A 189 10.46 34.18 2.09
N LEU A 190 10.43 33.00 1.46
CA LEU A 190 9.73 31.82 1.97
C LEU A 190 10.44 31.14 3.14
N ALA A 191 11.76 31.17 3.19
CA ALA A 191 12.57 30.41 4.16
C ALA A 191 13.28 31.31 5.19
N GLY A 192 12.72 32.47 5.47
CA GLY A 192 13.17 33.35 6.55
C GLY A 192 14.61 33.83 6.41
N GLY A 193 14.97 34.25 5.20
CA GLY A 193 16.27 34.83 4.83
C GLY A 193 17.29 33.80 4.36
N ARG A 194 16.92 32.52 4.21
CA ARG A 194 17.83 31.45 3.76
C ARG A 194 17.65 31.12 2.29
N THR A 195 18.75 30.76 1.64
CA THR A 195 18.75 30.23 0.27
C THR A 195 18.58 28.71 0.30
N LEU A 196 18.28 28.13 -0.87
CA LEU A 196 18.16 26.69 -1.03
C LEU A 196 19.44 25.95 -0.62
N ALA A 197 20.61 26.49 -1.02
CA ALA A 197 21.91 25.94 -0.66
C ALA A 197 22.15 25.89 0.86
N VAL A 198 21.75 26.94 1.59
CA VAL A 198 21.87 26.96 3.06
C VAL A 198 20.93 25.94 3.70
N LEU A 199 19.66 25.86 3.24
CA LEU A 199 18.72 24.86 3.76
C LEU A 199 19.21 23.42 3.53
N HIS A 200 19.82 23.16 2.38
CA HIS A 200 20.40 21.85 2.05
C HIS A 200 21.62 21.54 2.91
N GLN A 201 22.54 22.50 3.09
CA GLN A 201 23.71 22.33 3.95
C GLN A 201 23.34 22.02 5.41
N GLU A 202 22.23 22.58 5.89
CA GLU A 202 21.71 22.34 7.23
C GLU A 202 20.83 21.09 7.35
N GLY A 203 20.69 20.33 6.27
CA GLY A 203 19.84 19.15 6.20
C GLY A 203 18.37 19.45 6.47
N ARG A 204 17.89 20.67 6.16
CA ARG A 204 16.48 21.08 6.33
C ARG A 204 15.61 20.77 5.13
N LEU A 205 16.21 20.39 4.00
CA LEU A 205 15.52 20.19 2.72
C LEU A 205 15.14 18.72 2.50
N PHE A 206 13.93 18.52 1.98
CA PHE A 206 13.34 17.23 1.66
C PHE A 206 12.81 17.24 0.24
N LEU A 207 12.76 16.06 -0.37
CA LEU A 207 12.34 15.85 -1.74
C LEU A 207 11.26 14.77 -1.78
N ALA A 208 10.21 15.01 -2.57
CA ALA A 208 9.32 13.97 -3.07
C ALA A 208 9.34 14.00 -4.61
N ASN A 209 9.63 12.87 -5.25
CA ASN A 209 9.93 12.84 -6.68
C ASN A 209 9.02 11.88 -7.45
N HIS A 210 8.08 12.45 -8.21
CA HIS A 210 7.18 11.72 -9.11
C HIS A 210 7.53 11.89 -10.59
N SER A 211 8.73 12.41 -10.92
CA SER A 211 9.19 12.65 -12.31
C SER A 211 9.23 11.40 -13.17
N TYR A 212 9.35 10.21 -12.58
CA TYR A 212 9.29 8.93 -13.29
C TYR A 212 7.96 8.76 -14.07
N GLN A 213 6.89 9.45 -13.64
CA GLN A 213 5.59 9.40 -14.31
C GLN A 213 5.58 10.10 -15.67
N ALA A 214 6.58 10.94 -15.98
CA ALA A 214 6.68 11.66 -17.24
C ALA A 214 6.75 10.71 -18.44
N ALA A 215 7.37 9.54 -18.26
CA ALA A 215 7.55 8.52 -19.28
C ALA A 215 6.26 7.77 -19.64
N TYR A 216 5.22 7.82 -18.80
CA TYR A 216 3.96 7.15 -19.10
C TYR A 216 3.08 7.98 -20.04
N PRO A 217 2.45 7.35 -21.04
CA PRO A 217 1.47 8.01 -21.88
C PRO A 217 0.18 8.26 -21.09
N LYS A 218 -0.53 9.32 -21.48
CA LYS A 218 -1.75 9.76 -20.82
C LYS A 218 -2.95 9.15 -21.53
N THR A 219 -4.00 8.82 -20.79
CA THR A 219 -5.27 8.42 -21.37
C THR A 219 -5.84 9.58 -22.20
N PRO A 220 -6.34 9.36 -23.43
CA PRO A 220 -6.89 10.44 -24.26
C PRO A 220 -7.94 11.27 -23.51
N GLY A 221 -7.80 12.60 -23.58
CA GLY A 221 -8.70 13.53 -22.88
C GLY A 221 -8.46 13.67 -21.38
N ARG A 222 -7.36 13.11 -20.86
CA ARG A 222 -6.90 13.29 -19.47
C ARG A 222 -5.51 13.90 -19.45
N TRP A 223 -5.19 14.59 -18.36
CA TRP A 223 -3.92 15.28 -18.18
C TRP A 223 -3.34 14.98 -16.81
N THR A 224 -2.01 14.92 -16.75
CA THR A 224 -1.26 14.86 -15.50
C THR A 224 0.11 15.50 -15.69
N ALA A 225 0.69 15.96 -14.57
CA ALA A 225 2.09 16.35 -14.49
C ALA A 225 2.95 15.13 -14.13
N ALA A 226 4.21 15.36 -13.76
CA ALA A 226 5.08 14.35 -13.17
C ALA A 226 5.90 15.02 -12.06
N CYS A 227 5.23 15.55 -11.05
CA CYS A 227 5.81 16.59 -10.20
C CYS A 227 7.03 16.13 -9.38
N THR A 228 7.99 17.03 -9.20
CA THR A 228 8.99 16.93 -8.14
C THR A 228 8.79 18.09 -7.19
N ALA A 229 8.76 17.84 -5.88
CA ALA A 229 8.51 18.88 -4.89
C ALA A 229 9.60 18.93 -3.82
N TYR A 230 9.98 20.15 -3.45
CA TYR A 230 10.73 20.42 -2.24
C TYR A 230 9.80 20.72 -1.07
N PHE A 231 10.18 20.17 0.07
CA PHE A 231 9.64 20.51 1.38
C PHE A 231 10.80 20.85 2.32
N PHE A 232 10.54 21.58 3.40
CA PHE A 232 11.58 21.96 4.33
C PHE A 232 11.09 22.14 5.75
N ILE A 233 12.00 22.02 6.72
CA ILE A 233 11.77 22.46 8.09
C ILE A 233 12.05 23.95 8.16
N HIS A 234 10.99 24.75 8.25
CA HIS A 234 11.09 26.21 8.25
C HIS A 234 11.97 26.69 9.43
N PRO A 235 13.01 27.52 9.19
CA PRO A 235 14.03 27.80 10.21
C PRO A 235 13.51 28.57 11.42
N ARG A 236 12.42 29.36 11.28
CA ARG A 236 11.77 30.08 12.39
C ARG A 236 10.70 29.27 13.12
N SER A 237 9.65 28.79 12.42
CA SER A 237 8.55 28.08 13.09
C SER A 237 8.87 26.63 13.46
N GLY A 238 9.81 26.00 12.75
CA GLY A 238 10.10 24.56 12.88
C GLY A 238 9.08 23.66 12.19
N ASP A 239 8.09 24.22 11.50
CA ASP A 239 7.08 23.45 10.78
C ASP A 239 7.66 22.82 9.51
N PHE A 240 7.13 21.66 9.14
CA PHE A 240 7.40 21.03 7.85
C PHE A 240 6.46 21.66 6.82
N LEU A 241 7.00 22.38 5.83
CA LEU A 241 6.24 23.16 4.85
C LEU A 241 6.67 22.86 3.41
N PRO A 242 5.78 23.04 2.41
CA PRO A 242 6.16 22.96 1.02
C PRO A 242 7.00 24.19 0.62
N LEU A 243 7.91 24.03 -0.34
CA LEU A 243 8.81 25.09 -0.79
C LEU A 243 8.70 25.37 -2.28
N ALA A 244 8.72 24.34 -3.11
CA ALA A 244 8.59 24.46 -4.56
C ALA A 244 8.03 23.17 -5.18
N ILE A 245 7.31 23.29 -6.29
CA ILE A 245 6.77 22.16 -7.07
C ILE A 245 7.09 22.38 -8.54
N LYS A 246 7.87 21.49 -9.13
CA LYS A 246 8.21 21.47 -10.55
C LYS A 246 7.37 20.43 -11.28
N THR A 247 6.79 20.77 -12.44
CA THR A 247 5.83 19.89 -13.13
C THR A 247 6.48 18.76 -13.94
N ASN A 248 7.73 18.93 -14.40
CA ASN A 248 8.47 18.01 -15.28
C ASN A 248 7.72 17.62 -16.56
N MET A 249 6.79 18.48 -17.00
CA MET A 249 5.92 18.25 -18.15
C MET A 249 5.59 19.57 -18.84
N GLY A 250 5.41 19.52 -20.17
CA GLY A 250 5.04 20.70 -20.96
C GLY A 250 6.12 21.78 -20.89
N SER A 251 5.73 23.00 -20.51
CA SER A 251 6.65 24.13 -20.30
C SER A 251 7.56 23.98 -19.07
N ASP A 252 7.38 22.93 -18.28
CA ASP A 252 8.24 22.56 -17.14
C ASP A 252 8.38 23.67 -16.08
N PHE A 253 7.24 24.26 -15.70
CA PHE A 253 7.18 25.34 -14.71
C PHE A 253 7.53 24.84 -13.30
N THR A 254 8.13 25.74 -12.52
CA THR A 254 8.37 25.58 -11.08
C THR A 254 7.53 26.61 -10.33
N TYR A 255 6.62 26.14 -9.49
CA TYR A 255 5.71 26.95 -8.69
C TYR A 255 6.17 26.99 -7.24
N THR A 256 5.82 28.07 -6.55
CA THR A 256 6.10 28.36 -5.15
C THR A 256 4.89 29.03 -4.50
N ALA A 257 4.90 29.17 -3.17
CA ALA A 257 3.83 29.86 -2.46
C ALA A 257 3.79 31.39 -2.69
N LEU A 258 4.74 31.96 -3.45
CA LEU A 258 4.72 33.37 -3.87
C LEU A 258 4.06 33.60 -5.24
N ASP A 259 3.78 32.53 -5.99
CA ASP A 259 3.00 32.62 -7.22
C ASP A 259 1.53 32.98 -6.92
N ASP A 260 0.76 33.28 -7.96
CA ASP A 260 -0.68 33.55 -7.83
C ASP A 260 -1.37 32.41 -7.07
N ALA A 261 -2.30 32.76 -6.17
CA ALA A 261 -2.88 31.79 -5.22
C ALA A 261 -3.48 30.55 -5.90
N ASN A 262 -4.07 30.72 -7.09
CA ASN A 262 -4.64 29.61 -7.86
C ASN A 262 -3.58 28.79 -8.60
N ASP A 263 -2.46 29.39 -9.01
CA ASP A 263 -1.35 28.69 -9.64
C ASP A 263 -0.63 27.80 -8.63
N TRP A 264 -0.36 28.33 -7.44
CA TRP A 264 0.21 27.54 -6.34
C TRP A 264 -0.73 26.41 -5.91
N LEU A 265 -2.02 26.70 -5.78
CA LEU A 265 -3.03 25.69 -5.48
C LEU A 265 -3.09 24.60 -6.57
N PHE A 266 -3.07 24.98 -7.84
CA PHE A 266 -3.04 24.04 -8.95
C PHE A 266 -1.79 23.15 -8.91
N ALA A 267 -0.61 23.71 -8.61
CA ALA A 267 0.61 22.93 -8.47
C ALA A 267 0.50 21.87 -7.35
N LYS A 268 -0.10 22.22 -6.21
CA LYS A 268 -0.40 21.26 -5.12
C LYS A 268 -1.39 20.18 -5.57
N MET A 269 -2.45 20.54 -6.30
CA MET A 269 -3.40 19.56 -6.86
C MET A 269 -2.72 18.60 -7.84
N ALA A 270 -1.88 19.12 -8.74
CA ALA A 270 -1.12 18.32 -9.69
C ALA A 270 -0.16 17.35 -8.97
N PHE A 271 0.55 17.83 -7.95
CA PHE A 271 1.38 16.98 -7.10
C PHE A 271 0.56 15.90 -6.40
N ASN A 272 -0.58 16.24 -5.79
CA ASN A 272 -1.44 15.26 -5.10
C ASN A 272 -2.01 14.21 -6.06
N MET A 273 -2.27 14.56 -7.32
CA MET A 273 -2.68 13.58 -8.35
C MET A 273 -1.55 12.61 -8.69
N ASN A 274 -0.32 13.10 -8.83
CA ASN A 274 0.85 12.22 -9.00
C ASN A 274 1.11 11.34 -7.77
N ASP A 275 0.90 11.90 -6.58
CA ASP A 275 1.13 11.20 -5.32
C ASP A 275 0.07 10.12 -5.04
N LEU A 276 -1.19 10.38 -5.41
CA LEU A 276 -2.26 9.37 -5.38
C LEU A 276 -1.97 8.20 -6.31
N PHE A 277 -1.48 8.45 -7.53
CA PHE A 277 -0.98 7.39 -8.40
C PHE A 277 0.12 6.59 -7.69
N HIS A 278 1.14 7.26 -7.14
CA HIS A 278 2.20 6.55 -6.45
C HIS A 278 1.66 5.69 -5.30
N SER A 279 0.84 6.24 -4.39
CA SER A 279 0.38 5.51 -3.22
C SER A 279 -0.45 4.27 -3.59
N GLN A 280 -1.34 4.42 -4.58
CA GLN A 280 -2.26 3.36 -5.01
C GLN A 280 -1.55 2.23 -5.78
N LEU A 281 -0.42 2.48 -6.42
CA LEU A 281 0.29 1.39 -7.11
C LEU A 281 1.48 0.86 -6.29
N TYR A 282 2.09 1.69 -5.46
CA TYR A 282 3.19 1.26 -4.58
C TYR A 282 2.69 0.33 -3.49
N HIS A 283 1.47 0.50 -2.97
CA HIS A 283 0.95 -0.41 -1.94
C HIS A 283 0.80 -1.84 -2.45
N LEU A 284 0.44 -2.04 -3.73
CA LEU A 284 0.36 -3.37 -4.36
C LEU A 284 1.71 -4.07 -4.25
N ALA A 285 2.78 -3.37 -4.67
CA ALA A 285 4.15 -3.87 -4.62
C ALA A 285 4.64 -4.06 -3.18
N ASN A 286 4.40 -3.09 -2.30
CA ASN A 286 5.00 -3.02 -0.96
C ASN A 286 4.29 -3.88 0.09
N THR A 287 3.02 -4.26 -0.16
CA THR A 287 2.21 -5.05 0.78
C THR A 287 1.79 -6.40 0.19
N HIS A 288 0.94 -6.42 -0.85
CA HIS A 288 0.39 -7.66 -1.43
C HIS A 288 1.49 -8.54 -2.01
N ASP A 289 2.28 -7.98 -2.92
CA ASP A 289 3.27 -8.75 -3.67
C ASP A 289 4.46 -9.20 -2.82
N VAL A 290 4.69 -8.60 -1.65
CA VAL A 290 5.72 -9.05 -0.71
C VAL A 290 5.20 -10.14 0.22
N ALA A 291 3.97 -10.02 0.72
CA ALA A 291 3.42 -10.95 1.69
C ALA A 291 3.00 -12.29 1.07
N GLU A 292 2.41 -12.27 -0.12
CA GLU A 292 1.91 -13.46 -0.79
C GLU A 292 2.98 -14.55 -1.09
N PRO A 293 4.17 -14.25 -1.64
CA PRO A 293 5.18 -15.28 -1.90
C PRO A 293 5.80 -15.87 -0.64
N ILE A 294 5.86 -15.10 0.46
CA ILE A 294 6.30 -15.60 1.78
C ILE A 294 5.35 -16.68 2.26
N HIS A 295 4.05 -16.39 2.20
CA HIS A 295 3.03 -17.34 2.61
C HIS A 295 2.93 -18.53 1.65
N GLN A 296 3.05 -18.33 0.33
CA GLN A 296 3.05 -19.45 -0.64
C GLN A 296 4.19 -20.44 -0.41
N ALA A 297 5.38 -19.97 -0.01
CA ALA A 297 6.45 -20.86 0.39
C ALA A 297 6.01 -21.70 1.62
N ALA A 298 5.40 -21.07 2.64
CA ALA A 298 4.89 -21.77 3.82
C ALA A 298 3.75 -22.76 3.47
N LEU A 299 2.87 -22.43 2.51
CA LEU A 299 1.85 -23.32 1.93
C LEU A 299 2.44 -24.65 1.45
N ARG A 300 3.69 -24.60 0.94
CA ARG A 300 4.37 -25.71 0.28
C ARG A 300 5.37 -26.44 1.16
N THR A 301 5.80 -25.87 2.29
CA THR A 301 6.91 -26.46 3.07
C THR A 301 6.55 -26.76 4.52
N MET A 302 5.42 -26.27 5.02
CA MET A 302 5.02 -26.41 6.41
C MET A 302 3.65 -27.10 6.49
N SER A 303 3.47 -27.99 7.45
CA SER A 303 2.16 -28.58 7.73
C SER A 303 1.18 -27.51 8.19
N ALA A 304 -0.12 -27.69 7.93
CA ALA A 304 -1.17 -26.85 8.52
C ALA A 304 -1.19 -26.92 10.06
N ARG A 305 -0.54 -27.93 10.66
CA ARG A 305 -0.31 -28.05 12.11
C ARG A 305 0.91 -27.27 12.61
N HIS A 306 1.69 -26.65 11.74
CA HIS A 306 2.85 -25.88 12.17
C HIS A 306 2.41 -24.53 12.77
N PRO A 307 2.88 -24.14 13.97
CA PRO A 307 2.44 -22.89 14.63
C PRO A 307 2.70 -21.65 13.79
N VAL A 308 3.92 -21.49 13.25
CA VAL A 308 4.28 -20.37 12.35
C VAL A 308 3.35 -20.31 11.13
N ARG A 309 2.99 -21.47 10.55
CA ARG A 309 2.06 -21.53 9.43
C ARG A 309 0.66 -21.06 9.81
N GLY A 310 0.13 -21.50 10.96
CA GLY A 310 -1.17 -21.04 11.46
C GLY A 310 -1.19 -19.52 11.70
N TYR A 311 -0.08 -18.95 12.20
CA TYR A 311 0.03 -17.50 12.35
C TYR A 311 -0.01 -16.79 10.99
N LEU A 312 0.72 -17.29 9.99
CA LEU A 312 0.69 -16.74 8.63
C LEU A 312 -0.68 -16.89 7.95
N ASP A 313 -1.34 -18.05 8.07
CA ASP A 313 -2.68 -18.28 7.52
C ASP A 313 -3.68 -17.23 8.08
N ARG A 314 -3.55 -16.88 9.37
CA ARG A 314 -4.37 -15.83 9.99
C ARG A 314 -4.07 -14.44 9.41
N LEU A 315 -2.81 -14.09 9.21
CA LEU A 315 -2.41 -12.80 8.64
C LEU A 315 -2.77 -12.66 7.15
N MET A 316 -2.88 -13.77 6.44
CA MET A 316 -3.15 -13.84 5.01
C MET A 316 -4.61 -14.14 4.69
N ASN A 317 -5.51 -14.00 5.68
CA ASN A 317 -6.94 -14.14 5.49
C ASN A 317 -7.42 -13.25 4.33
N GLN A 318 -8.03 -13.87 3.32
CA GLN A 318 -8.53 -13.24 2.09
C GLN A 318 -7.49 -12.55 1.20
N ALA A 319 -6.19 -12.62 1.51
CA ALA A 319 -5.16 -11.94 0.74
C ALA A 319 -5.15 -12.35 -0.74
N TYR A 320 -5.50 -13.60 -1.04
CA TYR A 320 -5.53 -14.13 -2.41
C TYR A 320 -6.80 -13.78 -3.20
N ALA A 321 -7.73 -13.00 -2.63
CA ALA A 321 -8.84 -12.41 -3.37
C ALA A 321 -8.39 -11.18 -4.19
N VAL A 322 -7.41 -10.43 -3.66
CA VAL A 322 -7.11 -9.06 -4.10
C VAL A 322 -6.65 -8.98 -5.54
N ARG A 323 -5.57 -9.69 -5.90
CA ARG A 323 -5.02 -9.59 -7.25
C ARG A 323 -5.99 -10.07 -8.35
N PRO A 324 -6.73 -11.18 -8.18
CA PRO A 324 -7.76 -11.59 -9.13
C PRO A 324 -8.92 -10.60 -9.26
N VAL A 325 -9.44 -10.08 -8.14
CA VAL A 325 -10.52 -9.06 -8.16
C VAL A 325 -10.01 -7.78 -8.83
N GLY A 326 -8.77 -7.39 -8.54
CA GLY A 326 -8.11 -6.26 -9.18
C GLY A 326 -7.98 -6.42 -10.70
N GLU A 327 -7.60 -7.60 -11.20
CA GLU A 327 -7.54 -7.86 -12.65
C GLU A 327 -8.92 -7.81 -13.31
N GLU A 328 -9.96 -8.27 -12.62
CA GLU A 328 -11.30 -8.40 -13.19
C GLU A 328 -12.11 -7.10 -13.22
N PHE A 329 -12.00 -6.27 -12.19
CA PHE A 329 -12.86 -5.10 -12.01
C PHE A 329 -12.12 -3.75 -11.98
N LEU A 330 -10.86 -3.74 -11.52
CA LEU A 330 -10.12 -2.50 -11.31
C LEU A 330 -9.23 -2.18 -12.52
N PHE A 331 -8.34 -3.11 -12.89
CA PHE A 331 -7.31 -2.95 -13.91
C PHE A 331 -7.60 -3.68 -15.23
N ASN A 332 -8.84 -4.15 -15.44
CA ASN A 332 -9.30 -4.57 -16.76
C ASN A 332 -9.44 -3.35 -17.68
N GLU A 333 -9.43 -3.59 -18.99
CA GLU A 333 -9.62 -2.54 -19.99
C GLU A 333 -10.97 -1.83 -19.77
N GLY A 334 -10.91 -0.51 -19.55
CA GLY A 334 -12.11 0.30 -19.27
C GLY A 334 -12.73 0.10 -17.88
N GLY A 335 -12.05 -0.63 -16.99
CA GLY A 335 -12.46 -0.82 -15.59
C GLY A 335 -12.35 0.45 -14.75
N PHE A 336 -12.55 0.30 -13.43
CA PHE A 336 -12.59 1.45 -12.51
C PHE A 336 -11.31 2.30 -12.57
N TYR A 337 -10.14 1.67 -12.69
CA TYR A 337 -8.88 2.40 -12.77
C TYR A 337 -8.83 3.31 -14.01
N ASP A 338 -9.15 2.79 -15.20
CA ASP A 338 -9.14 3.57 -16.44
C ASP A 338 -10.20 4.68 -16.44
N SER A 339 -11.29 4.49 -15.71
CA SER A 339 -12.34 5.51 -15.57
C SER A 339 -11.95 6.68 -14.67
N SER A 340 -10.93 6.54 -13.83
CA SER A 340 -10.64 7.51 -12.76
C SER A 340 -9.23 8.09 -12.84
N PHE A 341 -8.23 7.32 -13.24
CA PHE A 341 -6.84 7.80 -13.35
C PHE A 341 -6.54 8.46 -14.70
N ALA A 342 -5.53 9.36 -14.70
CA ALA A 342 -5.05 10.03 -15.91
C ALA A 342 -4.09 9.17 -16.75
N LEU A 343 -3.48 8.16 -16.14
CA LEU A 343 -2.60 7.19 -16.79
C LEU A 343 -3.36 5.86 -16.99
N PRO A 344 -3.12 5.11 -18.07
CA PRO A 344 -3.85 3.87 -18.36
C PRO A 344 -3.45 2.73 -17.40
N ASN A 345 -4.32 1.72 -17.26
CA ASN A 345 -4.14 0.59 -16.33
C ASN A 345 -2.77 -0.09 -16.44
N TRP A 346 -2.24 -0.24 -17.65
CA TRP A 346 -0.96 -0.93 -17.87
C TRP A 346 0.21 -0.12 -17.34
N ALA A 347 0.11 1.22 -17.31
CA ALA A 347 1.13 2.08 -16.70
C ALA A 347 1.17 1.84 -15.19
N GLY A 348 0.00 1.65 -14.56
CA GLY A 348 -0.09 1.26 -13.17
C GLY A 348 0.57 -0.09 -12.90
N LYS A 349 0.22 -1.14 -13.68
CA LYS A 349 0.84 -2.48 -13.58
C LYS A 349 2.36 -2.44 -13.82
N LYS A 350 2.82 -1.61 -14.76
CA LYS A 350 4.26 -1.39 -15.00
C LYS A 350 4.93 -0.72 -13.80
N PHE A 351 4.35 0.33 -13.24
CA PHE A 351 4.92 0.95 -12.05
C PHE A 351 4.98 -0.02 -10.87
N THR A 352 3.94 -0.81 -10.64
CA THR A 352 3.94 -1.86 -9.60
C THR A 352 5.10 -2.84 -9.82
N THR A 353 5.36 -3.23 -11.07
CA THR A 353 6.50 -4.06 -11.46
C THR A 353 7.83 -3.41 -11.11
N ASP A 354 8.03 -2.17 -11.56
CA ASP A 354 9.30 -1.44 -11.38
C ASP A 354 9.55 -1.20 -9.88
N ALA A 355 8.55 -0.69 -9.15
CA ALA A 355 8.62 -0.44 -7.71
C ALA A 355 8.95 -1.71 -6.91
N TYR A 356 8.39 -2.84 -7.32
CA TYR A 356 8.65 -4.13 -6.69
C TYR A 356 10.13 -4.53 -6.75
N TRP A 357 10.72 -4.45 -7.94
CA TRP A 357 12.10 -4.89 -8.16
C TRP A 357 13.15 -3.86 -7.75
N GLU A 358 12.81 -2.57 -7.77
CA GLU A 358 13.76 -1.51 -7.40
C GLU A 358 13.86 -1.30 -5.89
N HIS A 359 12.75 -1.44 -5.16
CA HIS A 359 12.74 -1.10 -3.73
C HIS A 359 11.70 -1.86 -2.89
N ALA A 360 10.42 -1.84 -3.25
CA ALA A 360 9.33 -2.34 -2.40
C ALA A 360 9.48 -3.83 -2.05
N GLY A 361 9.98 -4.62 -3.01
CA GLY A 361 10.31 -6.03 -2.82
C GLY A 361 11.55 -6.26 -1.99
N HIS A 362 12.42 -5.27 -1.73
CA HIS A 362 13.63 -5.46 -0.93
C HIS A 362 13.30 -5.57 0.55
N PHE A 363 12.89 -6.77 0.95
CA PHE A 363 12.29 -7.11 2.25
C PHE A 363 12.99 -6.49 3.47
N ARG A 364 14.31 -6.60 3.55
CA ARG A 364 15.08 -5.98 4.65
C ARG A 364 15.18 -4.46 4.51
N ALA A 365 15.29 -3.95 3.29
CA ALA A 365 15.45 -2.52 3.01
C ALA A 365 14.21 -1.71 3.36
N THR A 366 13.06 -2.36 3.33
CA THR A 366 11.77 -1.75 3.63
C THR A 366 11.31 -2.04 5.07
N ASP A 367 12.16 -2.55 5.95
CA ASP A 367 11.87 -2.62 7.38
C ASP A 367 11.42 -1.24 7.92
N PHE A 368 10.42 -1.21 8.80
CA PHE A 368 9.72 0.02 9.18
C PHE A 368 10.68 1.11 9.71
N TYR A 369 11.49 0.79 10.72
CA TYR A 369 12.42 1.75 11.29
C TYR A 369 13.56 2.07 10.34
N ARG A 370 14.05 1.05 9.62
CA ARG A 370 15.17 1.20 8.69
C ARG A 370 14.83 2.07 7.48
N ASP A 371 13.65 1.90 6.90
CA ASP A 371 13.16 2.71 5.77
C ASP A 371 13.09 4.19 6.18
N LEU A 372 12.42 4.48 7.30
CA LEU A 372 12.30 5.85 7.83
C LEU A 372 13.68 6.47 8.14
N ALA A 373 14.61 5.70 8.69
CA ALA A 373 15.97 6.17 8.96
C ALA A 373 16.77 6.39 7.66
N THR A 374 16.66 5.47 6.69
CA THR A 374 17.37 5.56 5.40
C THR A 374 16.91 6.77 4.59
N ARG A 375 15.62 7.13 4.68
CA ARG A 375 15.06 8.35 4.08
C ARG A 375 15.34 9.61 4.90
N GLY A 376 16.05 9.51 6.03
CA GLY A 376 16.42 10.64 6.88
C GLY A 376 15.25 11.26 7.64
N LEU A 377 14.17 10.51 7.84
CA LEU A 377 12.97 10.96 8.57
C LEU A 377 13.03 10.61 10.07
N LEU A 378 13.81 9.59 10.43
CA LEU A 378 14.05 9.16 11.80
C LEU A 378 15.55 9.14 12.12
N ASN A 379 15.94 9.54 13.34
CA ASN A 379 17.32 9.50 13.84
C ASN A 379 18.38 10.10 12.88
N CYS A 380 18.02 11.16 12.16
CA CYS A 380 18.91 11.81 11.20
C CYS A 380 20.03 12.57 11.92
N SER A 381 21.29 12.27 11.58
CA SER A 381 22.49 12.90 12.18
C SER A 381 22.92 14.20 11.51
N TYR A 382 22.34 14.54 10.36
CA TYR A 382 22.78 15.63 9.48
C TYR A 382 21.72 16.72 9.27
N GLY A 383 20.65 16.74 10.07
CA GLY A 383 19.61 17.76 10.00
C GLY A 383 18.73 17.78 11.25
N PRO A 384 17.90 18.81 11.43
CA PRO A 384 17.03 18.91 12.60
C PRO A 384 15.91 17.87 12.58
N LEU A 385 15.44 17.48 13.78
CA LEU A 385 14.30 16.58 13.96
C LEU A 385 13.02 17.19 13.38
N LEU A 386 12.16 16.33 12.82
CA LEU A 386 10.78 16.70 12.51
C LEU A 386 10.03 16.90 13.83
N ARG A 387 9.33 18.03 13.98
CA ARG A 387 8.55 18.32 15.19
C ARG A 387 7.32 17.41 15.33
N SER A 388 6.76 16.97 14.20
CA SER A 388 5.58 16.11 14.13
C SER A 388 5.75 15.11 13.00
N PHE A 389 5.50 13.84 13.27
CA PHE A 389 5.47 12.79 12.26
C PHE A 389 4.32 11.81 12.54
N PRO A 390 3.07 12.19 12.20
CA PRO A 390 1.87 11.45 12.63
C PRO A 390 1.86 9.97 12.25
N PHE A 391 2.36 9.62 11.05
CA PHE A 391 2.47 8.22 10.65
C PHE A 391 3.39 7.42 11.58
N TYR A 392 4.59 7.94 11.88
CA TYR A 392 5.51 7.28 12.80
C TYR A 392 4.93 7.20 14.22
N ASP A 393 4.37 8.30 14.72
CA ASP A 393 3.81 8.39 16.08
C ASP A 393 2.64 7.42 16.28
N THR A 394 1.89 7.13 15.22
CA THR A 394 0.77 6.17 15.23
C THR A 394 1.25 4.73 15.07
N VAL A 395 2.16 4.49 14.11
CA VAL A 395 2.52 3.13 13.69
C VAL A 395 3.62 2.52 14.56
N ALA A 396 4.57 3.30 15.08
CA ALA A 396 5.67 2.77 15.88
C ALA A 396 5.20 2.01 17.14
N PRO A 397 4.21 2.50 17.93
CA PRO A 397 3.66 1.72 19.04
C PRO A 397 2.99 0.41 18.60
N MET A 398 2.34 0.39 17.43
CA MET A 398 1.72 -0.81 16.87
C MET A 398 2.79 -1.83 16.46
N VAL A 399 3.83 -1.38 15.76
CA VAL A 399 5.01 -2.18 15.38
C VAL A 399 5.62 -2.81 16.62
N LYS A 400 5.84 -2.01 17.68
CA LYS A 400 6.38 -2.52 18.95
C LYS A 400 5.50 -3.59 19.58
N ALA A 401 4.18 -3.38 19.62
CA ALA A 401 3.25 -4.38 20.16
C ALA A 401 3.28 -5.71 19.37
N ILE A 402 3.45 -5.63 18.05
CA ILE A 402 3.59 -6.82 17.19
C ILE A 402 4.92 -7.52 17.43
N GLU A 403 6.02 -6.78 17.56
CA GLU A 403 7.33 -7.34 17.90
C GLU A 403 7.27 -8.07 19.24
N ASP A 404 6.62 -7.47 20.25
CA ASP A 404 6.46 -8.08 21.57
C ASP A 404 5.61 -9.36 21.51
N PHE A 405 4.47 -9.32 20.81
CA PHE A 405 3.64 -10.51 20.60
C PHE A 405 4.40 -11.61 19.85
N THR A 406 5.10 -11.25 18.78
CA THR A 406 5.84 -12.20 17.94
C THR A 406 6.97 -12.84 18.73
N SER A 407 7.67 -12.08 19.57
CA SER A 407 8.72 -12.57 20.45
C SER A 407 8.18 -13.63 21.42
N VAL A 408 7.09 -13.32 22.13
CA VAL A 408 6.45 -14.29 23.04
C VAL A 408 5.94 -15.52 22.29
N PHE A 409 5.35 -15.35 21.10
CA PHE A 409 4.92 -16.46 20.26
C PHE A 409 6.09 -17.38 19.88
N VAL A 410 7.19 -16.79 19.42
CA VAL A 410 8.40 -17.54 19.04
C VAL A 410 9.01 -18.25 20.24
N GLU A 411 9.17 -17.57 21.38
CA GLU A 411 9.70 -18.15 22.62
C GLU A 411 8.82 -19.29 23.15
N THR A 412 7.50 -19.22 22.96
CA THR A 412 6.55 -20.26 23.40
C THR A 412 6.75 -21.56 22.63
N TYR A 413 6.99 -21.50 21.31
CA TYR A 413 7.18 -22.69 20.48
C TYR A 413 8.64 -23.13 20.37
N TYR A 414 9.60 -22.21 20.51
CA TYR A 414 11.03 -22.44 20.45
C TYR A 414 11.74 -21.95 21.73
N PRO A 415 11.49 -22.59 22.89
CA PRO A 415 12.10 -22.17 24.16
C PRO A 415 13.62 -22.41 24.21
N GLU A 416 14.14 -23.27 23.33
CA GLU A 416 15.56 -23.59 23.20
C GLU A 416 16.05 -23.17 21.81
N SER A 417 17.19 -22.46 21.78
CA SER A 417 17.77 -21.92 20.53
C SER A 417 18.06 -22.98 19.47
N GLY A 418 18.36 -24.22 19.87
CA GLY A 418 18.60 -25.34 18.95
C GLY A 418 17.37 -25.77 18.15
N LEU A 419 16.16 -25.60 18.71
CA LEU A 419 14.93 -26.13 18.10
C LEU A 419 14.63 -25.49 16.74
N MET A 420 14.98 -24.22 16.54
CA MET A 420 14.81 -23.56 15.24
C MET A 420 15.74 -24.13 14.16
N GLY A 421 16.95 -24.55 14.54
CA GLY A 421 17.90 -25.21 13.64
C GLY A 421 17.43 -26.61 13.25
N ASP A 422 16.79 -27.31 14.19
CA ASP A 422 16.30 -28.68 14.02
C ASP A 422 14.92 -28.76 13.33
N ASP A 423 14.20 -27.64 13.22
CA ASP A 423 12.92 -27.57 12.53
C ASP A 423 13.10 -27.59 11.00
N HIS A 424 13.01 -28.79 10.42
CA HIS A 424 13.19 -28.97 8.98
C HIS A 424 12.12 -28.29 8.12
N GLU A 425 10.90 -28.06 8.61
CA GLU A 425 9.83 -27.39 7.85
C GLU A 425 10.08 -25.90 7.76
N LEU A 426 10.52 -25.31 8.87
CA LEU A 426 10.94 -23.92 8.96
C LEU A 426 12.19 -23.66 8.11
N GLN A 427 13.18 -24.56 8.15
CA GLN A 427 14.37 -24.46 7.29
C GLN A 427 14.01 -24.65 5.80
N ASP A 428 13.10 -25.58 5.47
CA ASP A 428 12.58 -25.76 4.11
C ASP A 428 11.87 -24.50 3.62
N TRP A 429 11.05 -23.87 4.48
CA TRP A 429 10.34 -22.62 4.16
C TRP A 429 11.29 -21.49 3.79
N ILE A 430 12.32 -21.27 4.59
CA ILE A 430 13.34 -20.24 4.34
C ILE A 430 14.07 -20.55 3.02
N ARG A 431 14.46 -21.81 2.80
CA ARG A 431 15.13 -22.24 1.56
C ARG A 431 14.25 -22.05 0.32
N GLU A 432 12.98 -22.44 0.37
CA GLU A 432 12.02 -22.26 -0.74
C GLU A 432 11.84 -20.77 -1.06
N HIS A 433 11.66 -19.93 -0.04
CA HIS A 433 11.51 -18.48 -0.23
C HIS A 433 12.76 -17.84 -0.85
N LEU A 434 13.95 -18.24 -0.40
CA LEU A 434 15.23 -17.75 -0.93
C LEU A 434 15.52 -18.22 -2.35
N PHE A 435 15.16 -19.46 -2.69
CA PHE A 435 15.43 -20.04 -4.01
C PHE A 435 14.74 -19.26 -5.13
N HIS A 436 13.52 -18.80 -4.90
CA HIS A 436 12.79 -17.99 -5.87
C HIS A 436 13.22 -16.52 -5.91
N ARG A 437 14.13 -16.08 -5.03
CA ARG A 437 14.52 -14.66 -4.83
C ARG A 437 15.99 -14.48 -4.42
N PRO A 438 16.97 -14.78 -5.29
CA PRO A 438 18.39 -14.62 -4.94
C PRO A 438 18.79 -13.18 -4.59
N ALA A 439 18.03 -12.16 -5.01
CA ALA A 439 18.27 -10.75 -4.66
C ALA A 439 17.77 -10.35 -3.25
N PHE A 440 16.97 -11.18 -2.57
CA PHE A 440 16.39 -10.82 -1.26
C PHE A 440 17.39 -10.88 -0.11
N LEU A 441 18.43 -11.70 -0.23
CA LEU A 441 19.48 -11.89 0.79
C LEU A 441 20.80 -12.30 0.11
N PRO A 442 21.66 -11.36 -0.32
CA PRO A 442 22.99 -11.75 -0.75
C PRO A 442 23.74 -12.39 0.44
N GLY A 443 24.11 -13.67 0.29
CA GLY A 443 25.16 -14.30 1.11
C GLY A 443 24.80 -15.47 2.04
N ILE A 444 23.66 -16.16 1.90
CA ILE A 444 23.33 -17.28 2.81
C ILE A 444 22.88 -18.53 2.02
N LEU A 445 23.85 -19.39 1.70
CA LEU A 445 23.67 -20.71 1.07
C LEU A 445 24.04 -21.87 2.02
N GLY A 446 23.84 -21.68 3.33
CA GLY A 446 24.06 -22.70 4.37
C GLY A 446 22.90 -22.77 5.37
N MET A 447 22.80 -23.87 6.12
CA MET A 447 21.88 -23.96 7.26
C MET A 447 22.12 -22.76 8.18
N ILE A 448 21.05 -22.05 8.55
CA ILE A 448 21.16 -20.86 9.38
C ILE A 448 20.92 -21.31 10.82
N PRO A 449 21.96 -21.34 11.68
CA PRO A 449 21.84 -21.82 13.05
C PRO A 449 20.98 -20.92 13.94
N ASP A 450 20.77 -19.65 13.57
CA ASP A 450 19.83 -18.73 14.22
C ASP A 450 18.99 -17.98 13.18
N ILE A 451 17.76 -18.44 13.00
CA ILE A 451 16.77 -17.87 12.08
C ILE A 451 15.76 -16.95 12.76
N SER A 452 15.90 -16.73 14.07
CA SER A 452 15.01 -15.86 14.85
C SER A 452 14.90 -14.46 14.24
N PRO A 453 15.99 -13.79 13.80
CA PRO A 453 15.89 -12.46 13.18
C PRO A 453 15.16 -12.48 11.82
N VAL A 454 15.22 -13.59 11.09
CA VAL A 454 14.56 -13.74 9.78
C VAL A 454 13.07 -13.97 9.96
N ILE A 455 12.68 -14.82 10.91
CA ILE A 455 11.26 -15.09 11.23
C ILE A 455 10.59 -13.85 11.80
N HIS A 456 11.23 -13.16 12.75
CA HIS A 456 10.72 -11.91 13.31
C HIS A 456 10.53 -10.89 12.20
N ALA A 457 11.52 -10.68 11.33
CA ALA A 457 11.40 -9.74 10.24
C ALA A 457 10.26 -10.12 9.28
N VAL A 458 10.16 -11.41 8.90
CA VAL A 458 9.11 -11.97 8.02
C VAL A 458 7.70 -11.76 8.57
N LEU A 459 7.45 -12.17 9.81
CA LEU A 459 6.14 -12.03 10.46
C LEU A 459 5.79 -10.56 10.68
N LEU A 460 6.75 -9.76 11.15
CA LEU A 460 6.58 -8.33 11.36
C LEU A 460 6.23 -7.64 10.04
N ARG A 461 6.90 -7.97 8.93
CA ARG A 461 6.63 -7.32 7.65
C ARG A 461 5.26 -7.66 7.09
N VAL A 462 4.81 -8.92 7.17
CA VAL A 462 3.46 -9.30 6.74
C VAL A 462 2.43 -8.53 7.57
N HIS A 463 2.68 -8.35 8.87
CA HIS A 463 1.79 -7.63 9.78
C HIS A 463 1.80 -6.11 9.59
N VAL A 464 2.98 -5.50 9.45
CA VAL A 464 3.13 -4.05 9.21
C VAL A 464 2.63 -3.67 7.82
N GLY A 465 2.79 -4.55 6.82
CA GLY A 465 2.12 -4.40 5.53
C GLY A 465 0.59 -4.32 5.70
N ASN A 466 0.02 -5.11 6.61
CA ASN A 466 -1.41 -5.04 6.96
C ASN A 466 -1.80 -3.78 7.74
N ILE A 467 -0.90 -3.18 8.53
CA ILE A 467 -1.13 -1.86 9.17
C ILE A 467 -1.06 -0.74 8.13
N ALA A 468 -0.07 -0.76 7.23
CA ALA A 468 0.07 0.23 6.18
C ALA A 468 -1.16 0.26 5.25
N ARG A 469 -1.80 -0.90 5.04
CA ARG A 469 -3.12 -1.02 4.39
C ARG A 469 -4.24 -0.26 5.12
N GLY A 470 -4.21 -0.18 6.46
CA GLY A 470 -5.27 0.44 7.29
C GLY A 470 -4.98 1.83 7.87
N VAL A 471 -3.74 2.33 7.80
CA VAL A 471 -3.35 3.64 8.41
C VAL A 471 -3.13 4.74 7.38
N GLY A 472 -2.84 4.41 6.11
CA GLY A 472 -2.78 5.38 5.00
C GLY A 472 -4.15 5.77 4.41
N ILE A 473 -5.20 5.04 4.81
CA ILE A 473 -6.60 5.26 4.45
C ILE A 473 -7.37 5.18 5.77
N PRO A 474 -8.20 6.17 6.16
CA PRO A 474 -8.81 6.18 7.49
C PRO A 474 -9.74 4.97 7.67
N SER A 475 -9.34 4.00 8.50
CA SER A 475 -10.25 3.06 9.15
C SER A 475 -9.64 2.55 10.47
N PRO A 476 -9.98 3.16 11.63
CA PRO A 476 -9.74 2.51 12.91
C PRO A 476 -10.79 1.40 13.09
N GLU A 477 -10.33 0.22 13.49
CA GLU A 477 -11.14 -0.91 13.96
C GLU A 477 -11.93 -1.71 12.90
N ARG A 478 -11.51 -2.99 12.75
CA ARG A 478 -12.10 -4.12 12.00
C ARG A 478 -11.50 -4.40 10.61
N GLY A 479 -10.45 -5.23 10.62
CA GLY A 479 -10.17 -6.23 9.57
C GLY A 479 -9.71 -5.70 8.21
N ALA A 480 -9.01 -6.54 7.47
CA ALA A 480 -8.55 -6.28 6.10
C ALA A 480 -9.69 -6.00 5.08
N ASP A 481 -10.95 -6.11 5.52
CA ASP A 481 -12.14 -6.13 4.67
C ASP A 481 -12.59 -4.73 4.19
N ARG A 482 -12.13 -3.64 4.83
CA ARG A 482 -12.50 -2.26 4.45
C ARG A 482 -11.54 -1.54 3.52
N VAL A 483 -10.29 -1.99 3.44
CA VAL A 483 -9.23 -1.31 2.68
C VAL A 483 -9.55 -1.34 1.17
N LEU A 484 -9.93 -2.50 0.64
CA LEU A 484 -10.28 -2.67 -0.78
C LEU A 484 -11.60 -2.00 -1.16
N VAL A 485 -12.47 -1.82 -0.17
CA VAL A 485 -13.76 -1.18 -0.34
C VAL A 485 -13.56 0.33 -0.46
N GLN A 486 -12.75 0.95 0.41
CA GLN A 486 -12.31 2.33 0.23
C GLN A 486 -11.51 2.53 -1.06
N GLU A 487 -10.69 1.56 -1.48
CA GLU A 487 -9.99 1.60 -2.77
C GLU A 487 -10.97 1.58 -3.97
N ALA A 488 -12.10 0.88 -3.87
CA ALA A 488 -13.14 0.88 -4.91
C ALA A 488 -14.11 2.08 -4.83
N ILE A 489 -14.15 2.82 -3.72
CA ILE A 489 -14.95 4.06 -3.55
C ILE A 489 -14.12 5.30 -3.87
N GLN A 490 -12.80 5.28 -3.63
CA GLN A 490 -11.88 6.40 -3.91
C GLN A 490 -11.46 6.48 -5.39
N VAL A 491 -11.62 5.38 -6.13
CA VAL A 491 -11.52 5.31 -7.59
C VAL A 491 -12.91 5.49 -8.16
#